data_AF-A0A4R8XAH1-F1
#
_entry.id   AF-A0A4R8XAH1-F1
#
_cell.length_a   1.000
_cell.length_b   1.000
_cell.length_c   1.000
_cell.angle_alpha   90.00
_cell.angle_beta   90.00
_cell.angle_gamma   90.00
#
_symmetry.space_group_name_H-M   'P 1'
#
loop_
_entity.id
_entity.type
_entity.pdbx_description
1 polymer ?
#
loop_
_entity_poly.entity_id
_entity_poly.type
_entity_poly.pdbx_seq_one_letter_code
_entity_poly.pdbx_strand_id
1 'polypeptide(L)'
;MLALIVLLTLSTDGIRQSSDPGSPITPLWVVLVPPLVAISLTRALPWSAPALEPTVSNARAIRRSGMALLVCAVLFPLVIGITEIDDSAEYFPAKVVILDGIPAALVWRSCRNIKIARPRMAWQWWAPIVVIVVWTILSQASPWIAVPTFQGVDLGYLIVGATLTALTAGVGEELFYRYWLQTRAEALLGRWGGVVLASFAFAIMHLGGDRQGNGLLVEIAAVIIVQGSFGIMPRAGEATSNRVPEMTH
;
A
#
# COMPACT_ATOMS: atom_id res chain seq x y z
N MET A 1 -13.02 6.28 -8.75
CA MET A 1 -14.28 6.21 -9.52
C MET A 1 -14.04 5.87 -10.98
N LEU A 2 -13.28 6.68 -11.73
CA LEU A 2 -12.98 6.38 -13.15
C LEU A 2 -12.35 5.00 -13.36
N ALA A 3 -11.32 4.63 -12.58
CA ALA A 3 -10.70 3.30 -12.65
C ALA A 3 -11.70 2.16 -12.43
N LEU A 4 -12.64 2.31 -11.48
CA LEU A 4 -13.68 1.31 -11.23
C LEU A 4 -14.64 1.21 -12.43
N ILE A 5 -15.04 2.34 -13.03
CA ILE A 5 -15.88 2.37 -14.23
C ILE A 5 -15.18 1.64 -15.38
N VAL A 6 -13.89 1.89 -15.59
CA VAL A 6 -13.08 1.19 -16.60
C VAL A 6 -13.12 -0.32 -16.37
N LEU A 7 -12.88 -0.79 -15.14
CA LEU A 7 -12.92 -2.23 -14.86
C LEU A 7 -14.32 -2.83 -15.03
N LEU A 8 -15.36 -2.15 -14.58
CA LEU A 8 -16.74 -2.60 -14.71
C LEU A 8 -17.23 -2.65 -16.18
N THR A 9 -16.57 -1.92 -17.09
CA THR A 9 -16.96 -1.85 -18.50
C THR A 9 -16.08 -2.70 -19.40
N LEU A 10 -14.77 -2.75 -19.14
CA LEU A 10 -13.78 -3.41 -19.99
C LEU A 10 -13.23 -4.73 -19.43
N SER A 11 -13.54 -5.05 -18.17
CA SER A 11 -13.08 -6.25 -17.45
C SER A 11 -14.21 -6.87 -16.62
N THR A 12 -15.34 -7.15 -17.28
CA THR A 12 -16.57 -7.62 -16.64
C THR A 12 -16.41 -8.95 -15.89
N ASP A 13 -15.52 -9.82 -16.37
CA ASP A 13 -15.28 -11.15 -15.80
C ASP A 13 -14.36 -11.11 -14.57
N GLY A 14 -13.68 -9.98 -14.32
CA GLY A 14 -12.69 -9.84 -13.26
C GLY A 14 -11.34 -9.37 -13.76
N ILE A 15 -10.33 -9.53 -12.91
CA ILE A 15 -8.93 -9.15 -13.20
C ILE A 15 -7.97 -10.24 -12.76
N ARG A 16 -6.82 -10.35 -13.43
CA ARG A 16 -5.73 -11.22 -12.97
C ARG A 16 -4.93 -10.56 -11.85
N GLN A 17 -4.66 -11.31 -10.79
CA GLN A 17 -3.87 -10.84 -9.65
C GLN A 17 -2.37 -11.14 -9.79
N SER A 18 -1.99 -12.09 -10.66
CA SER A 18 -0.58 -12.39 -11.00
C SER A 18 -0.38 -12.37 -12.52
N SER A 19 0.84 -12.03 -12.94
CA SER A 19 1.34 -12.18 -14.32
C SER A 19 1.74 -13.62 -14.65
N ASP A 20 1.80 -14.51 -13.65
CA ASP A 20 2.19 -15.90 -13.84
C ASP A 20 1.31 -16.61 -14.88
N PRO A 21 1.90 -17.44 -15.77
CA PRO A 21 1.15 -18.24 -16.71
C PRO A 21 0.07 -19.08 -16.02
N GLY A 22 -1.16 -18.98 -16.49
CA GLY A 22 -2.29 -19.71 -15.93
C GLY A 22 -2.93 -19.08 -14.68
N SER A 23 -2.51 -17.88 -14.26
CA SER A 23 -3.18 -17.16 -13.18
C SER A 23 -4.67 -16.95 -13.48
N PRO A 24 -5.59 -17.37 -12.59
CA PRO A 24 -7.02 -17.25 -12.84
C PRO A 24 -7.48 -15.80 -12.85
N ILE A 25 -8.58 -15.54 -13.55
CA ILE A 25 -9.29 -14.27 -13.48
C ILE A 25 -10.09 -14.28 -12.17
N THR A 26 -9.84 -13.28 -11.32
CA THR A 26 -10.53 -13.11 -10.04
C THR A 26 -11.68 -12.12 -10.21
N PRO A 27 -12.93 -12.50 -9.86
CA PRO A 27 -14.07 -11.59 -9.94
C PRO A 27 -13.84 -10.31 -9.13
N LEU A 28 -14.27 -9.16 -9.66
CA LEU A 28 -14.04 -7.86 -9.04
C LEU A 28 -14.55 -7.77 -7.60
N TRP A 29 -15.68 -8.40 -7.27
CA TRP A 29 -16.21 -8.37 -5.90
C TRP A 29 -15.28 -9.10 -4.91
N VAL A 30 -14.62 -10.20 -5.32
CA VAL A 30 -13.65 -10.92 -4.49
C VAL A 30 -12.44 -10.02 -4.19
N VAL A 31 -12.06 -9.19 -5.17
CA VAL A 31 -10.97 -8.23 -5.03
C VAL A 31 -11.37 -7.04 -4.14
N LEU A 32 -12.59 -6.53 -4.30
CA LEU A 32 -13.04 -5.28 -3.69
C LEU A 32 -13.55 -5.43 -2.26
N VAL A 33 -14.20 -6.55 -1.93
CA VAL A 33 -14.82 -6.74 -0.62
C VAL A 33 -13.81 -6.69 0.53
N PRO A 34 -12.67 -7.43 0.50
CA PRO A 34 -11.70 -7.38 1.60
C PRO A 34 -11.17 -5.97 1.90
N PRO A 35 -10.68 -5.16 0.93
CA PRO A 35 -10.22 -3.81 1.22
C PRO A 35 -11.34 -2.87 1.61
N LEU A 36 -12.56 -3.00 1.06
CA LEU A 36 -13.71 -2.18 1.49
C LEU A 36 -14.10 -2.44 2.95
N VAL A 37 -14.12 -3.70 3.37
CA VAL A 37 -14.36 -4.08 4.77
C VAL A 37 -13.23 -3.57 5.66
N ALA A 38 -11.98 -3.75 5.26
CA ALA A 38 -10.83 -3.25 6.02
C ALA A 38 -10.87 -1.72 6.19
N ILE A 39 -11.08 -0.95 5.11
CA ILE A 39 -11.25 0.52 5.17
C ILE A 39 -12.39 0.91 6.12
N SER A 40 -13.52 0.19 6.05
CA SER A 40 -14.68 0.44 6.92
C SER A 40 -14.34 0.19 8.39
N LEU A 41 -13.67 -0.92 8.70
CA LEU A 41 -13.21 -1.26 10.05
C LEU A 41 -12.20 -0.25 10.58
N THR A 42 -11.26 0.19 9.74
CA THR A 42 -10.25 1.18 10.12
C THR A 42 -10.85 2.56 10.41
N ARG A 43 -11.99 2.88 9.79
CA ARG A 43 -12.75 4.09 10.13
C ARG A 43 -13.59 3.92 11.40
N ALA A 44 -14.11 2.73 11.64
CA ALA A 44 -14.90 2.43 12.84
C ALA A 44 -14.03 2.24 14.10
N LEU A 45 -12.76 1.87 13.95
CA LEU A 45 -11.88 1.46 15.05
C LEU A 45 -10.61 2.33 15.16
N PRO A 46 -10.25 2.82 16.36
CA PRO A 46 -11.15 3.00 17.50
C PRO A 46 -12.17 4.09 17.19
N TRP A 47 -13.32 4.02 17.87
CA TRP A 47 -14.41 5.00 17.74
C TRP A 47 -13.94 6.45 17.95
N SER A 48 -12.93 6.65 18.81
CA SER A 48 -12.34 7.96 19.09
C SER A 48 -10.83 7.81 19.29
N ALA A 49 -10.02 8.17 18.28
CA ALA A 49 -8.61 8.45 18.51
C ALA A 49 -8.31 9.94 18.39
N PRO A 50 -7.27 10.43 19.07
CA PRO A 50 -6.75 11.76 18.83
C PRO A 50 -6.18 11.89 17.41
N ALA A 51 -6.36 13.06 16.81
CA ALA A 51 -5.61 13.44 15.62
C ALA A 51 -4.12 13.58 15.98
N LEU A 52 -3.26 12.84 15.28
CA LEU A 52 -1.81 12.85 15.48
C LEU A 52 -1.18 13.61 14.32
N GLU A 53 -1.09 14.93 14.44
CA GLU A 53 -0.43 15.74 13.41
C GLU A 53 1.09 15.70 13.56
N PRO A 54 1.83 15.48 12.46
CA PRO A 54 3.28 15.55 12.48
C PRO A 54 3.74 16.99 12.72
N THR A 55 4.68 17.18 13.64
CA THR A 55 5.34 18.48 13.81
C THR A 55 6.63 18.53 13.01
N VAL A 56 6.83 19.62 12.27
CA VAL A 56 7.96 19.81 11.36
C VAL A 56 8.82 20.97 11.84
N SER A 57 10.12 20.72 12.05
CA SER A 57 11.07 21.79 12.40
C SER A 57 11.76 22.40 11.17
N ASN A 58 11.87 21.66 10.06
CA ASN A 58 12.49 22.13 8.82
C ASN A 58 11.75 21.60 7.58
N ALA A 59 10.79 22.39 7.08
CA ALA A 59 9.97 22.02 5.92
C ALA A 59 10.78 21.79 4.64
N ARG A 60 11.90 22.52 4.45
CA ARG A 60 12.75 22.38 3.26
C ARG A 60 13.47 21.03 3.24
N ALA A 61 13.97 20.59 4.40
CA ALA A 61 14.60 19.28 4.53
C ALA A 61 13.59 18.14 4.30
N ILE A 62 12.38 18.27 4.85
CA ILE A 62 11.29 17.31 4.64
C ILE A 62 10.86 17.26 3.18
N ARG A 63 10.71 18.40 2.50
CA ARG A 63 10.39 18.45 1.06
C ARG A 63 11.44 17.77 0.20
N ARG A 64 12.73 18.01 0.45
CA ARG A 64 13.81 17.33 -0.27
C ARG A 64 13.78 15.82 -0.06
N SER A 65 13.59 15.39 1.19
CA SER A 65 13.49 13.97 1.50
C SER A 65 12.26 13.33 0.85
N GLY A 66 11.08 13.97 0.89
CA GLY A 66 9.87 13.49 0.25
C GLY A 66 10.01 13.40 -1.27
N MET A 67 10.60 14.41 -1.91
CA MET A 67 10.89 14.39 -3.34
C MET A 67 11.85 13.26 -3.72
N ALA A 68 12.91 13.06 -2.94
CA ALA A 68 13.86 11.98 -3.21
C ALA A 68 13.20 10.59 -3.07
N LEU A 69 12.29 10.41 -2.11
CA LEU A 69 11.50 9.18 -2.00
C LEU A 69 10.56 8.99 -3.19
N LEU A 70 9.87 10.05 -3.67
CA LEU A 70 9.07 9.96 -4.89
C LEU A 70 9.91 9.57 -6.11
N VAL A 71 11.12 10.11 -6.21
CA VAL A 71 12.07 9.73 -7.26
C VAL A 71 12.42 8.24 -7.16
N CYS A 72 12.72 7.71 -5.96
CA CYS A 72 12.93 6.26 -5.77
C CYS A 72 11.70 5.43 -6.19
N ALA A 73 10.49 5.88 -5.83
CA ALA A 73 9.25 5.19 -6.16
C ALA A 73 9.00 5.08 -7.67
N VAL A 74 9.42 6.10 -8.44
CA VAL A 74 9.34 6.12 -9.91
C VAL A 74 10.52 5.40 -10.55
N LEU A 75 11.73 5.57 -10.01
CA LEU A 75 12.93 4.92 -10.55
C LEU A 75 12.85 3.40 -10.48
N PHE A 76 12.27 2.84 -9.42
CA PHE A 76 12.14 1.39 -9.30
C PHE A 76 11.43 0.73 -10.49
N PRO A 77 10.14 1.02 -10.80
CA PRO A 77 9.45 0.40 -11.92
C PRO A 77 10.10 0.75 -13.28
N LEU A 78 10.74 1.92 -13.42
CA LEU A 78 11.50 2.26 -14.63
C LEU A 78 12.73 1.38 -14.81
N VAL A 79 13.51 1.16 -13.75
CA VAL A 79 14.68 0.27 -13.79
C VAL A 79 14.22 -1.14 -14.15
N ILE A 80 13.23 -1.68 -13.44
CA ILE A 80 12.70 -3.02 -13.71
C ILE A 80 12.20 -3.15 -15.15
N GLY A 81 11.41 -2.18 -15.64
CA GLY A 81 10.87 -2.21 -17.00
C GLY A 81 11.90 -2.00 -18.11
N ILE A 82 13.04 -1.35 -17.83
CA ILE A 82 14.14 -1.15 -18.81
C ILE A 82 15.07 -2.35 -18.83
N THR A 83 15.37 -2.93 -17.66
CA THR A 83 16.32 -4.03 -17.55
C THR A 83 15.67 -5.41 -17.68
N GLU A 84 14.33 -5.49 -17.64
CA GLU A 84 13.55 -6.73 -17.75
C GLU A 84 14.02 -7.81 -16.75
N ILE A 85 14.28 -7.39 -15.50
CA ILE A 85 14.79 -8.25 -14.42
C ILE A 85 13.68 -8.74 -13.49
N ASP A 86 12.41 -8.57 -13.85
CA ASP A 86 11.25 -8.89 -13.00
C ASP A 86 11.16 -10.38 -12.63
N ASP A 87 11.61 -11.27 -13.51
CA ASP A 87 11.65 -12.72 -13.27
C ASP A 87 13.04 -13.23 -12.81
N SER A 88 13.98 -12.32 -12.52
CA SER A 88 15.37 -12.68 -12.24
C SER A 88 15.76 -12.49 -10.77
N ALA A 89 16.85 -13.15 -10.35
CA ALA A 89 17.33 -13.06 -8.96
C ALA A 89 17.76 -11.64 -8.58
N GLU A 90 18.13 -10.83 -9.58
CA GLU A 90 18.54 -9.42 -9.46
C GLU A 90 17.38 -8.50 -9.06
N TYR A 91 16.12 -8.92 -9.23
CA TYR A 91 14.94 -8.17 -8.79
C TYR A 91 15.00 -7.81 -7.31
N PHE A 92 15.31 -8.79 -6.45
CA PHE A 92 15.29 -8.60 -5.00
C PHE A 92 16.38 -7.62 -4.53
N PRO A 93 17.66 -7.76 -4.93
CA PRO A 93 18.69 -6.76 -4.64
C PRO A 93 18.33 -5.36 -5.15
N ALA A 94 17.81 -5.24 -6.38
CA ALA A 94 17.40 -3.95 -6.93
C ALA A 94 16.31 -3.29 -6.07
N LYS A 95 15.31 -4.08 -5.68
CA LYS A 95 14.22 -3.64 -4.78
C LYS A 95 14.76 -3.18 -3.44
N VAL A 96 15.59 -3.98 -2.78
CA VAL A 96 16.18 -3.64 -1.47
C VAL A 96 17.05 -2.38 -1.57
N VAL A 97 17.85 -2.22 -2.61
CA VAL A 97 18.71 -1.03 -2.76
C VAL A 97 17.89 0.23 -3.00
N ILE A 98 16.94 0.18 -3.95
CA ILE A 98 16.20 1.35 -4.44
C ILE A 98 15.07 1.75 -3.47
N LEU A 99 14.35 0.78 -2.89
CA LEU A 99 13.20 1.03 -2.03
C LEU A 99 13.52 0.96 -0.52
N ASP A 100 14.59 0.28 -0.10
CA ASP A 100 14.91 0.21 1.34
C ASP A 100 16.20 0.97 1.68
N GLY A 101 17.33 0.63 1.06
CA GLY A 101 18.66 1.12 1.42
C GLY A 101 18.86 2.64 1.19
N ILE A 102 18.65 3.11 -0.05
CA ILE A 102 18.75 4.53 -0.38
C ILE A 102 17.71 5.36 0.42
N PRO A 103 16.42 4.98 0.45
CA PRO A 103 15.40 5.63 1.26
C PRO A 103 15.73 5.70 2.75
N ALA A 104 16.21 4.61 3.35
CA ALA A 104 16.62 4.60 4.76
C ALA A 104 17.71 5.63 5.05
N ALA A 105 18.73 5.75 4.18
CA ALA A 105 19.78 6.74 4.33
C ALA A 105 19.26 8.19 4.21
N LEU A 106 18.35 8.45 3.26
CA LEU A 106 17.70 9.76 3.08
C LEU A 106 16.83 10.13 4.28
N VAL A 107 16.09 9.15 4.80
CA VAL A 107 15.21 9.30 5.96
C VAL A 107 16.02 9.53 7.21
N TRP A 108 17.10 8.77 7.42
CA TRP A 108 18.00 8.93 8.56
C TRP A 108 18.56 10.36 8.65
N ARG A 109 18.94 10.96 7.52
CA ARG A 109 19.43 12.35 7.46
C ARG A 109 18.36 13.39 7.82
N SER A 110 17.08 13.06 7.62
CA SER A 110 15.95 13.98 7.82
C SER A 110 15.09 13.66 9.05
N CYS A 111 15.36 12.55 9.76
CA CYS A 111 14.49 12.02 10.81
C CYS A 111 14.30 12.99 11.98
N ARG A 112 15.31 13.82 12.28
CA ARG A 112 15.24 14.84 13.35
C ARG A 112 14.31 16.00 13.02
N ASN A 113 13.90 16.15 11.75
CA ASN A 113 13.09 17.27 11.28
C ASN A 113 11.57 17.00 11.33
N ILE A 114 11.16 15.79 11.72
CA ILE A 114 9.77 15.39 11.86
C ILE A 114 9.58 14.66 13.19
N LYS A 115 8.56 15.06 13.96
CA LYS A 115 8.13 14.32 15.15
C LYS A 115 6.68 13.91 15.00
N ILE A 116 6.42 12.63 15.19
CA ILE A 116 5.08 12.05 15.14
C ILE A 116 4.72 11.67 16.57
N ALA A 117 3.63 12.23 17.08
CA ALA A 117 3.10 11.83 18.38
C ALA A 117 2.69 10.34 18.30
N ARG A 118 3.18 9.54 19.24
CA ARG A 118 2.78 8.14 19.38
C ARG A 118 1.83 8.04 20.57
N PRO A 119 0.54 7.73 20.36
CA PRO A 119 -0.34 7.43 21.48
C PRO A 119 0.24 6.23 22.23
N ARG A 120 -0.13 6.08 23.50
CA ARG A 120 0.22 4.91 24.31
C ARG A 120 -1.06 4.29 24.87
N MET A 121 -1.96 3.93 23.96
CA MET A 121 -3.28 3.41 24.29
C MET A 121 -3.46 2.00 23.73
N ALA A 122 -4.22 1.15 24.41
CA ALA A 122 -4.40 -0.26 24.03
C ALA A 122 -4.94 -0.45 22.60
N TRP A 123 -5.78 0.48 22.11
CA TRP A 123 -6.37 0.41 20.76
C TRP A 123 -5.36 0.43 19.63
N GLN A 124 -4.16 0.98 19.85
CA GLN A 124 -3.11 1.00 18.83
C GLN A 124 -2.63 -0.40 18.46
N TRP A 125 -2.89 -1.40 19.32
CA TRP A 125 -2.50 -2.78 19.12
C TRP A 125 -3.67 -3.63 18.64
N TRP A 126 -4.81 -3.58 19.34
CA TRP A 126 -5.91 -4.48 19.01
C TRP A 126 -6.66 -4.06 17.73
N ALA A 127 -6.81 -2.76 17.44
CA ALA A 127 -7.59 -2.33 16.27
C ALA A 127 -6.92 -2.76 14.94
N PRO A 128 -5.60 -2.58 14.74
CA PRO A 128 -4.91 -3.14 13.57
C PRO A 128 -4.99 -4.67 13.51
N ILE A 129 -4.89 -5.38 14.64
CA ILE A 129 -5.01 -6.84 14.67
C ILE A 129 -6.38 -7.29 14.14
N VAL A 130 -7.47 -6.65 14.59
CA VAL A 130 -8.83 -6.97 14.10
C VAL A 130 -8.94 -6.75 12.59
N VAL A 131 -8.42 -5.63 12.07
CA VAL A 131 -8.44 -5.33 10.64
C VAL A 131 -7.65 -6.38 9.86
N ILE A 132 -6.44 -6.73 10.30
CA ILE A 132 -5.57 -7.73 9.66
C ILE A 132 -6.25 -9.10 9.66
N VAL A 133 -6.83 -9.53 10.78
CA VAL A 133 -7.49 -10.83 10.90
C VAL A 133 -8.70 -10.90 9.97
N VAL A 134 -9.59 -9.89 9.98
CA VAL A 134 -10.78 -9.89 9.11
C VAL A 134 -10.38 -9.84 7.65
N TRP A 135 -9.42 -8.98 7.28
CA TRP A 135 -8.91 -8.92 5.92
C TRP A 135 -8.33 -10.27 5.47
N THR A 136 -7.48 -10.90 6.31
CA THR A 136 -6.86 -12.20 6.01
C THR A 136 -7.90 -13.29 5.81
N ILE A 137 -8.96 -13.32 6.63
CA ILE A 137 -10.05 -14.28 6.47
C ILE A 137 -10.75 -14.07 5.12
N LEU A 138 -11.08 -12.83 4.78
CA LEU A 138 -11.79 -12.49 3.54
C LEU A 138 -10.95 -12.72 2.28
N SER A 139 -9.64 -12.46 2.34
CA SER A 139 -8.75 -12.52 1.17
C SER A 139 -8.03 -13.86 0.99
N GLN A 140 -7.77 -14.60 2.07
CA GLN A 140 -6.96 -15.82 2.02
C GLN A 140 -7.70 -17.10 2.43
N ALA A 141 -8.72 -17.03 3.30
CA ALA A 141 -9.31 -18.21 3.93
C ALA A 141 -10.80 -18.42 3.63
N SER A 142 -11.41 -17.53 2.83
CA SER A 142 -12.84 -17.61 2.53
C SER A 142 -13.14 -18.66 1.45
N PRO A 143 -14.34 -19.29 1.46
CA PRO A 143 -14.66 -20.41 0.56
C PRO A 143 -14.57 -20.11 -0.95
N TRP A 144 -14.63 -18.82 -1.33
CA TRP A 144 -14.52 -18.36 -2.71
C TRP A 144 -13.08 -18.11 -3.17
N ILE A 145 -12.09 -18.25 -2.28
CA ILE A 145 -10.68 -18.11 -2.61
C ILE A 145 -10.16 -19.44 -3.12
N ALA A 146 -9.62 -19.43 -4.34
CA ALA A 146 -8.95 -20.59 -4.90
C ALA A 146 -7.66 -20.85 -4.09
N VAL A 147 -7.55 -22.05 -3.51
CA VAL A 147 -6.33 -22.47 -2.80
C VAL A 147 -5.32 -22.97 -3.83
N PRO A 148 -4.16 -22.30 -4.00
CA PRO A 148 -3.16 -22.74 -4.95
C PRO A 148 -2.58 -24.10 -4.53
N THR A 149 -2.38 -24.99 -5.51
CA THR A 149 -1.72 -26.28 -5.31
C THR A 149 -0.26 -26.20 -5.73
N PHE A 150 0.66 -26.51 -4.82
CA PHE A 150 2.11 -26.46 -5.09
C PHE A 150 2.72 -27.84 -5.33
N GLN A 151 1.97 -28.76 -5.95
CA GLN A 151 2.48 -30.10 -6.25
C GLN A 151 3.69 -30.02 -7.18
N GLY A 152 4.79 -30.67 -6.79
CA GLY A 152 6.03 -30.71 -7.58
C GLY A 152 6.93 -29.49 -7.45
N VAL A 153 6.56 -28.49 -6.64
CA VAL A 153 7.43 -27.34 -6.33
C VAL A 153 8.28 -27.66 -5.11
N ASP A 154 9.59 -27.35 -5.18
CA ASP A 154 10.51 -27.54 -4.06
C ASP A 154 10.10 -26.69 -2.83
N LEU A 155 10.04 -27.33 -1.66
CA LEU A 155 9.64 -26.67 -0.42
C LEU A 155 10.63 -25.58 0.01
N GLY A 156 11.92 -25.80 -0.21
CA GLY A 156 12.96 -24.81 0.08
C GLY A 156 12.77 -23.54 -0.76
N TYR A 157 12.53 -23.71 -2.05
CA TYR A 157 12.19 -22.62 -2.96
C TYR A 157 10.96 -21.84 -2.50
N LEU A 158 9.87 -22.53 -2.11
CA LEU A 158 8.66 -21.88 -1.59
C LEU A 158 8.93 -21.07 -0.32
N ILE A 159 9.66 -21.63 0.65
CA ILE A 159 9.98 -20.95 1.91
C ILE A 159 10.82 -19.69 1.64
N VAL A 160 11.84 -19.81 0.79
CA VAL A 160 12.72 -18.68 0.45
C VAL A 160 11.95 -17.60 -0.29
N GLY A 161 11.19 -17.95 -1.33
CA GLY A 161 10.39 -17.01 -2.12
C GLY A 161 9.32 -16.31 -1.27
N ALA A 162 8.59 -17.06 -0.44
CA ALA A 162 7.60 -16.50 0.48
C ALA A 162 8.24 -15.56 1.51
N THR A 163 9.41 -15.91 2.05
CA THR A 163 10.13 -15.08 3.02
C THR A 163 10.62 -13.78 2.36
N LEU A 164 11.25 -13.87 1.19
CA LEU A 164 11.71 -12.70 0.44
C LEU A 164 10.55 -11.77 0.06
N THR A 165 9.41 -12.35 -0.34
CA THR A 165 8.19 -11.59 -0.64
C THR A 165 7.63 -10.92 0.62
N ALA A 166 7.51 -11.65 1.73
CA ALA A 166 7.01 -11.10 2.99
C ALA A 166 7.91 -9.96 3.51
N LEU A 167 9.23 -10.09 3.37
CA LEU A 167 10.18 -9.06 3.78
C LEU A 167 10.14 -7.85 2.85
N THR A 168 10.22 -8.05 1.54
CA THR A 168 10.37 -6.93 0.59
C THR A 168 9.02 -6.29 0.25
N ALA A 169 7.99 -7.08 -0.09
CA ALA A 169 6.66 -6.57 -0.43
C ALA A 169 5.80 -6.29 0.82
N GLY A 170 5.96 -7.08 1.89
CA GLY A 170 5.24 -6.84 3.14
C GLY A 170 5.87 -5.71 3.96
N VAL A 171 7.10 -5.93 4.45
CA VAL A 171 7.75 -4.99 5.39
C VAL A 171 8.38 -3.79 4.67
N GLY A 172 9.16 -4.03 3.62
CA GLY A 172 9.90 -2.99 2.89
C GLY A 172 8.97 -1.95 2.26
N GLU A 173 7.97 -2.39 1.49
CA GLU A 173 7.02 -1.47 0.87
C GLU A 173 6.17 -0.72 1.91
N GLU A 174 5.73 -1.36 2.99
CA GLU A 174 5.01 -0.68 4.07
C GLU A 174 5.89 0.41 4.73
N LEU A 175 7.16 0.09 4.99
CA LEU A 175 8.12 1.03 5.55
C LEU A 175 8.36 2.22 4.60
N PHE A 176 8.57 1.95 3.31
CA PHE A 176 8.81 2.98 2.32
C PHE A 176 7.57 3.85 2.09
N TYR A 177 6.42 3.26 1.73
CA TYR A 177 5.24 4.00 1.31
C TYR A 177 4.49 4.60 2.50
N ARG A 178 4.25 3.84 3.59
CA ARG A 178 3.43 4.32 4.73
C ARG A 178 4.23 5.04 5.80
N TYR A 179 5.43 4.56 6.10
CA TYR A 179 6.19 5.16 7.18
C TYR A 179 7.09 6.29 6.70
N TRP A 180 7.75 6.18 5.55
CA TRP A 180 8.68 7.21 5.08
C TRP A 180 8.04 8.25 4.16
N LEU A 181 7.43 7.80 3.06
CA LEU A 181 6.86 8.69 2.04
C LEU A 181 5.59 9.37 2.54
N GLN A 182 4.61 8.60 3.00
CA GLN A 182 3.33 9.13 3.46
C GLN A 182 3.52 10.12 4.61
N THR A 183 4.33 9.83 5.64
CA THR A 183 4.50 10.76 6.77
C THR A 183 5.07 12.12 6.35
N ARG A 184 5.96 12.14 5.36
CA ARG A 184 6.51 13.39 4.80
C ARG A 184 5.50 14.10 3.92
N ALA A 185 4.72 13.34 3.14
CA ALA A 185 3.67 13.90 2.31
C ALA A 185 2.54 14.48 3.17
N GLU A 186 2.14 13.81 4.25
CA GLU A 186 1.17 14.30 5.23
C GLU A 186 1.65 15.60 5.88
N ALA A 187 2.94 15.68 6.20
CA ALA A 187 3.55 16.87 6.76
C ALA A 187 3.61 18.08 5.80
N LEU A 188 3.47 17.87 4.49
CA LEU A 188 3.57 18.93 3.47
C LEU A 188 2.23 19.26 2.80
N LEU A 189 1.37 18.26 2.63
CA LEU A 189 0.11 18.33 1.87
C LEU A 189 -1.13 18.12 2.76
N GLY A 190 -0.93 17.94 4.06
CA GLY A 190 -1.97 17.50 4.99
C GLY A 190 -2.24 15.99 4.89
N ARG A 191 -2.99 15.45 5.87
CA ARG A 191 -3.23 14.01 6.01
C ARG A 191 -3.74 13.36 4.72
N TRP A 192 -4.82 13.88 4.15
CA TRP A 192 -5.43 13.31 2.95
C TRP A 192 -4.55 13.42 1.71
N GLY A 193 -3.87 14.57 1.53
CA GLY A 193 -2.93 14.74 0.42
C GLY A 193 -1.78 13.73 0.50
N GLY A 194 -1.28 13.46 1.71
CA GLY A 194 -0.23 12.46 1.93
C GLY A 194 -0.68 11.02 1.68
N VAL A 195 -1.86 10.65 2.18
CA VAL A 195 -2.46 9.31 1.95
C VAL A 195 -2.68 9.09 0.45
N VAL A 196 -3.32 10.03 -0.26
CA VAL A 196 -3.60 9.90 -1.70
C VAL A 196 -2.31 9.77 -2.49
N LEU A 197 -1.31 10.61 -2.22
CA LEU A 197 -0.03 10.58 -2.93
C LEU A 197 0.70 9.25 -2.74
N ALA A 198 0.84 8.78 -1.49
CA ALA A 198 1.53 7.53 -1.20
C ALA A 198 0.79 6.32 -1.78
N SER A 199 -0.54 6.31 -1.71
CA SER A 199 -1.40 5.27 -2.29
C SER A 199 -1.26 5.18 -3.79
N PHE A 200 -1.19 6.34 -4.45
CA PHE A 200 -1.05 6.40 -5.90
C PHE A 200 0.35 6.00 -6.35
N ALA A 201 1.40 6.45 -5.66
CA ALA A 201 2.77 6.02 -5.91
C ALA A 201 2.92 4.50 -5.73
N PHE A 202 2.31 3.94 -4.66
CA PHE A 202 2.26 2.51 -4.43
C PHE A 202 1.51 1.75 -5.54
N ALA A 203 0.42 2.31 -6.05
CA ALA A 203 -0.30 1.68 -7.16
C ALA A 203 0.51 1.67 -8.46
N ILE A 204 1.16 2.79 -8.78
CA ILE A 204 1.94 2.94 -10.01
C ILE A 204 3.20 2.06 -10.02
N MET A 205 3.84 1.81 -8.88
CA MET A 205 5.03 0.94 -8.83
C MET A 205 4.72 -0.49 -9.32
N HIS A 206 3.45 -0.88 -9.29
CA HIS A 206 2.95 -2.19 -9.71
C HIS A 206 2.45 -2.18 -11.15
N LEU A 207 2.63 -1.06 -11.87
CA LEU A 207 2.50 -1.04 -13.33
C LEU A 207 3.69 -1.77 -13.94
N GLY A 208 3.42 -2.92 -14.53
CA GLY A 208 4.42 -3.73 -15.23
C GLY A 208 3.75 -4.93 -15.89
N GLY A 209 4.20 -5.26 -17.10
CA GLY A 209 3.68 -6.37 -17.91
C GLY A 209 2.33 -6.10 -18.59
N ASP A 210 1.82 -7.14 -19.26
CA ASP A 210 0.48 -7.22 -19.88
C ASP A 210 -0.38 -8.26 -19.14
N ARG A 211 -0.49 -8.09 -17.82
CA ARG A 211 -1.15 -9.03 -16.90
C ARG A 211 -2.63 -9.23 -17.21
N GLN A 212 -3.32 -8.20 -17.66
CA GLN A 212 -4.74 -8.20 -18.01
C GLN A 212 -4.97 -8.59 -19.47
N GLY A 213 -4.02 -8.34 -20.38
CA GLY A 213 -4.17 -8.63 -21.81
C GLY A 213 -5.18 -7.71 -22.53
N ASN A 214 -5.70 -6.69 -21.84
CA ASN A 214 -6.78 -5.81 -22.29
C ASN A 214 -6.32 -4.35 -22.46
N GLY A 215 -5.00 -4.15 -22.59
CA GLY A 215 -4.37 -2.86 -22.84
C GLY A 215 -4.10 -2.00 -21.60
N LEU A 216 -3.29 -0.97 -21.81
CA LEU A 216 -2.71 -0.14 -20.76
C LEU A 216 -3.75 0.55 -19.86
N LEU A 217 -4.90 0.95 -20.41
CA LEU A 217 -5.94 1.61 -19.62
C LEU A 217 -6.52 0.67 -18.54
N VAL A 218 -6.72 -0.61 -18.89
CA VAL A 218 -7.22 -1.63 -17.96
C VAL A 218 -6.15 -1.97 -16.93
N GLU A 219 -4.88 -2.04 -17.33
CA GLU A 219 -3.76 -2.22 -16.38
C GLU A 219 -3.72 -1.13 -15.32
N ILE A 220 -3.75 0.13 -15.76
CA ILE A 220 -3.77 1.30 -14.87
C ILE A 220 -4.97 1.25 -13.94
N ALA A 221 -6.16 0.95 -14.48
CA ALA A 221 -7.36 0.83 -13.66
C ALA A 221 -7.26 -0.30 -12.63
N ALA A 222 -6.71 -1.46 -13.01
CA ALA A 222 -6.54 -2.62 -12.15
C ALA A 222 -5.58 -2.32 -11.00
N VAL A 223 -4.41 -1.74 -11.27
CA VAL A 223 -3.44 -1.43 -10.19
C VAL A 223 -3.94 -0.33 -9.26
N ILE A 224 -4.64 0.70 -9.79
CA ILE A 224 -5.22 1.75 -8.94
C ILE A 224 -6.27 1.16 -7.99
N ILE A 225 -7.09 0.23 -8.48
CA ILE A 225 -8.14 -0.39 -7.66
C ILE A 225 -7.55 -1.39 -6.67
N VAL A 226 -6.69 -2.29 -7.10
CA VAL A 226 -6.10 -3.33 -6.24
C VAL A 226 -5.11 -2.69 -5.27
N GLN A 227 -4.01 -2.17 -5.81
CA GLN A 227 -2.87 -1.70 -5.02
C GLN A 227 -3.19 -0.38 -4.32
N GLY A 228 -3.89 0.53 -5.01
CA GLY A 228 -4.32 1.80 -4.42
C GLY A 228 -5.33 1.65 -3.27
N SER A 229 -6.03 0.52 -3.15
CA SER A 229 -6.98 0.31 -2.03
C SER A 229 -6.27 0.02 -0.70
N PHE A 230 -5.16 -0.72 -0.71
CA PHE A 230 -4.26 -0.85 0.45
C PHE A 230 -3.74 0.51 0.91
N GLY A 231 -3.58 1.40 -0.07
CA GLY A 231 -3.44 2.86 0.04
C GLY A 231 -4.24 3.54 1.13
N ILE A 232 -5.54 3.32 1.02
CA ILE A 232 -6.56 4.20 1.59
C ILE A 232 -6.93 3.77 3.00
N MET A 233 -6.49 2.58 3.45
CA MET A 233 -6.64 2.14 4.84
C MET A 233 -6.02 3.19 5.77
N PRO A 234 -6.84 3.97 6.50
CA PRO A 234 -6.30 5.05 7.32
C PRO A 234 -5.47 4.50 8.48
N ARG A 235 -4.75 5.36 9.21
CA ARG A 235 -4.43 4.99 10.60
C ARG A 235 -5.71 5.12 11.41
N ALA A 236 -6.05 4.05 12.12
CA ALA A 236 -7.15 3.93 13.09
C ALA A 236 -7.29 5.22 13.91
N GLY A 237 -8.47 5.86 13.90
CA GLY A 237 -8.71 7.03 14.73
C GLY A 237 -9.63 8.15 14.27
N GLU A 238 -10.51 7.90 13.32
CA GLU A 238 -11.40 8.92 12.76
C GLU A 238 -12.70 9.00 13.57
N ALA A 239 -12.74 9.80 14.64
CA ALA A 239 -14.01 10.38 15.07
C ALA A 239 -14.24 11.64 14.24
N THR A 240 -15.30 11.66 13.44
CA THR A 240 -15.84 12.90 12.88
C THR A 240 -16.10 13.86 14.04
N SER A 241 -15.22 14.85 14.21
CA SER A 241 -15.44 15.95 15.15
C SER A 241 -16.62 16.77 14.65
N ASN A 242 -17.83 16.35 14.99
CA ASN A 242 -18.94 17.28 15.12
C ASN A 242 -18.61 18.14 16.34
N ARG A 243 -17.84 19.22 16.12
CA ARG A 243 -17.82 20.33 17.06
C ARG A 243 -19.24 20.87 17.11
N VAL A 244 -19.99 20.49 18.14
CA VAL A 244 -21.10 21.32 18.59
C VAL A 244 -20.47 22.64 19.02
N PRO A 245 -20.86 23.79 18.44
CA PRO A 245 -20.37 25.07 18.92
C PRO A 245 -20.88 25.25 20.35
N GLU A 246 -19.97 25.41 21.31
CA GLU A 246 -20.30 25.93 22.63
C GLU A 246 -20.97 27.30 22.42
N MET A 247 -22.28 27.36 22.64
CA MET A 247 -22.96 28.63 22.84
C MET A 247 -22.64 29.09 24.26
N THR A 248 -21.70 30.02 24.35
CA THR A 248 -21.51 30.83 25.55
C THR A 248 -22.74 31.71 25.76
N HIS A 249 -23.45 31.48 26.85
CA HIS A 249 -24.35 32.45 27.50
C HIS A 249 -23.84 32.69 28.91
#